data_AF-A0A6G1SFB2-F1
#
_entry.id   AF-A0A6G1SFB2-F1
#
_cell.length_a   1.000
_cell.length_b   1.000
_cell.length_c   1.000
_cell.angle_alpha   90.00
_cell.angle_beta   90.00
_cell.angle_gamma   90.00
#
_symmetry.space_group_name_H-M   'P 1'
#
loop_
_entity.id
_entity.type
_entity.pdbx_description
1 polymer ?
#
loop_
_entity_poly.entity_id
_entity_poly.type
_entity_poly.pdbx_seq_one_letter_code
_entity_poly.pdbx_strand_id
1 'polypeptide(L)'
;DTEKLSSIKEEPEENEGETKDVKPWLKQDPSRRFRHRFHHSKDDKGPCKEAEKALLKDLEEADQKEFFAIKTDDNLSLNQKKEKYTQWADKANKESEMEKFLEKQAEWKKTKEDELETIAEKLGQKIRAILEIVGDEDTSKKDQKEQVSEIMKGSPEGVARVLHSLF
;
A
#
# COMPACT_ATOMS: atom_id res chain seq x y z
N ASP A 1 24.09 51.92 59.71
CA ASP A 1 24.91 51.65 58.53
C ASP A 1 24.08 51.20 57.35
N THR A 2 24.14 52.02 56.29
CA THR A 2 24.19 51.66 54.85
C THR A 2 23.20 50.61 54.33
N GLU A 3 22.25 51.00 53.48
CA GLU A 3 22.39 51.04 52.00
C GLU A 3 22.70 49.64 51.43
N LYS A 4 22.04 49.09 50.41
CA LYS A 4 21.28 49.65 49.28
C LYS A 4 20.74 48.45 48.47
N LEU A 5 19.63 48.65 47.75
CA LEU A 5 19.37 48.28 46.33
C LEU A 5 19.77 46.85 45.89
N SER A 6 18.96 46.09 45.16
CA SER A 6 17.83 46.38 44.28
C SER A 6 17.55 45.09 43.51
N SER A 7 16.39 45.08 42.85
CA SER A 7 16.16 44.39 41.59
C SER A 7 15.87 42.89 41.67
N ILE A 8 14.91 42.33 40.95
CA ILE A 8 13.89 42.81 39.99
C ILE A 8 13.14 41.52 39.59
N LYS A 9 11.80 41.59 39.38
CA LYS A 9 10.94 40.76 38.50
C LYS A 9 10.88 39.23 38.75
N GLU A 10 9.80 38.51 38.51
CA GLU A 10 8.58 38.67 37.71
C GLU A 10 7.60 37.56 38.19
N GLU A 11 6.33 37.87 38.46
CA GLU A 11 5.22 36.95 38.11
C GLU A 11 4.99 37.07 36.57
N PRO A 12 4.23 36.22 35.83
CA PRO A 12 3.11 35.37 36.25
C PRO A 12 2.96 34.02 35.48
N GLU A 13 1.82 33.36 35.74
CA GLU A 13 0.92 32.53 34.89
C GLU A 13 1.35 31.94 33.52
N GLU A 14 0.57 30.91 33.17
CA GLU A 14 0.39 30.26 31.86
C GLU A 14 1.34 29.07 31.58
N ASN A 15 0.90 27.94 31.04
CA ASN A 15 -0.20 27.78 30.09
C ASN A 15 -0.73 26.34 30.11
N GLU A 16 -2.05 26.21 30.05
CA GLU A 16 -2.76 25.01 29.66
C GLU A 16 -2.24 24.57 28.27
N GLY A 17 -1.34 23.60 28.27
CA GLY A 17 -0.93 22.91 27.05
C GLY A 17 -1.96 21.86 26.66
N GLU A 18 -3.17 22.32 26.35
CA GLU A 18 -4.15 21.73 25.44
C GLU A 18 -3.52 20.59 24.61
N THR A 19 -3.70 19.33 25.06
CA THR A 19 -3.35 18.17 24.23
C THR A 19 -4.36 18.14 23.10
N LYS A 20 -4.02 18.90 22.04
CA LYS A 20 -4.76 19.03 20.80
C LYS A 20 -5.32 17.68 20.42
N ASP A 21 -6.64 17.65 20.31
CA ASP A 21 -7.44 16.58 19.75
C ASP A 21 -6.70 15.87 18.62
N VAL A 22 -6.12 14.73 18.98
CA VAL A 22 -5.58 13.79 18.01
C VAL A 22 -6.77 13.26 17.24
N LYS A 23 -6.94 13.82 16.03
CA LYS A 23 -7.93 13.49 15.00
C LYS A 23 -8.45 12.04 15.13
N PRO A 24 -9.78 11.81 15.24
CA PRO A 24 -10.37 10.51 15.58
C PRO A 24 -9.98 9.35 14.67
N TRP A 25 -9.49 9.61 13.46
CA TRP A 25 -9.05 8.57 12.53
C TRP A 25 -7.69 7.97 12.86
N LEU A 26 -6.90 8.58 13.75
CA LEU A 26 -5.61 8.02 14.18
C LEU A 26 -5.77 6.93 15.27
N LYS A 27 -6.95 6.84 15.90
CA LYS A 27 -7.31 5.77 16.84
C LYS A 27 -7.93 4.54 16.15
N GLN A 28 -7.94 4.49 14.82
CA GLN A 28 -8.33 3.26 14.13
C GLN A 28 -7.23 2.23 14.29
N ASP A 29 -7.50 1.25 15.16
CA ASP A 29 -6.80 -0.02 15.28
C ASP A 29 -6.22 -0.46 13.91
N PRO A 30 -4.87 -0.56 13.77
CA PRO A 30 -4.23 -1.03 12.54
C PRO A 30 -4.83 -2.35 12.06
N SER A 31 -5.31 -3.18 12.98
CA SER A 31 -5.94 -4.49 12.73
C SER A 31 -7.30 -4.39 12.03
N ARG A 32 -7.97 -3.22 12.00
CA ARG A 32 -9.20 -3.00 11.21
C ARG A 32 -8.93 -2.63 9.75
N ARG A 33 -7.78 -2.04 9.41
CA ARG A 33 -7.44 -1.73 8.00
C ARG A 33 -7.18 -2.98 7.16
N PHE A 34 -6.84 -4.10 7.79
CA PHE A 34 -6.55 -5.35 7.08
C PHE A 34 -7.76 -6.27 6.91
N ARG A 35 -8.90 -6.01 7.56
CA ARG A 35 -10.10 -6.88 7.43
C ARG A 35 -10.86 -6.73 6.11
N HIS A 36 -10.51 -5.76 5.28
CA HIS A 36 -11.01 -5.62 3.91
C HIS A 36 -9.98 -6.00 2.84
N ARG A 37 -8.89 -6.70 3.20
CA ARG A 37 -7.78 -6.99 2.28
C ARG A 37 -8.01 -8.16 1.31
N PHE A 38 -9.14 -8.84 1.40
CA PHE A 38 -9.54 -9.80 0.37
C PHE A 38 -11.01 -9.57 0.00
N HIS A 39 -11.28 -8.43 -0.63
CA HIS A 39 -12.27 -8.48 -1.69
C HIS A 39 -11.76 -9.52 -2.68
N HIS A 40 -12.56 -10.58 -2.96
CA HIS A 40 -12.36 -11.37 -4.17
C HIS A 40 -12.04 -10.37 -5.28
N SER A 41 -10.83 -10.43 -5.84
CA SER A 41 -10.48 -9.55 -6.94
C SER A 41 -11.62 -9.66 -7.95
N LYS A 42 -12.20 -8.53 -8.37
CA LYS A 42 -13.18 -8.50 -9.47
C LYS A 42 -12.61 -9.04 -10.78
N ASP A 43 -11.32 -9.39 -10.79
CA ASP A 43 -10.66 -10.17 -11.82
C ASP A 43 -11.00 -11.68 -11.68
N ASP A 44 -12.29 -12.03 -11.74
CA ASP A 44 -12.75 -13.43 -11.86
C ASP A 44 -12.27 -14.13 -13.16
N LYS A 45 -11.51 -13.40 -13.98
CA LYS A 45 -11.02 -13.76 -15.32
C LYS A 45 -9.51 -13.51 -15.50
N GLY A 46 -8.74 -13.37 -14.42
CA GLY A 46 -7.29 -13.21 -14.52
C GLY A 46 -6.58 -14.50 -14.95
N PRO A 47 -5.41 -14.43 -15.62
CA PRO A 47 -4.67 -15.61 -16.09
C PRO A 47 -4.27 -16.57 -14.94
N CYS A 48 -4.01 -16.04 -13.74
CA CYS A 48 -3.79 -16.85 -12.54
C CYS A 48 -5.03 -17.64 -12.12
N LYS A 49 -6.24 -17.09 -12.29
CA LYS A 49 -7.51 -17.75 -11.96
C LYS A 49 -7.86 -18.84 -12.96
N GLU A 50 -7.52 -18.66 -14.23
CA GLU A 50 -7.68 -19.70 -15.25
C GLU A 50 -6.73 -20.88 -15.02
N ALA A 51 -5.46 -20.59 -14.72
CA ALA A 51 -4.49 -21.64 -14.35
C ALA A 51 -4.91 -22.38 -13.07
N GLU A 52 -5.43 -21.67 -12.06
CA GLU A 52 -6.00 -22.27 -10.84
C GLU A 52 -7.20 -23.17 -11.14
N LYS A 53 -8.12 -22.75 -12.02
CA LYS A 53 -9.26 -23.58 -12.46
C LYS A 53 -8.79 -24.85 -13.17
N ALA A 54 -7.78 -24.75 -14.03
CA ALA A 54 -7.21 -25.91 -14.73
C ALA A 54 -6.52 -26.88 -13.75
N LEU A 55 -5.79 -26.33 -12.77
CA LEU A 55 -5.12 -27.10 -11.71
C LEU A 55 -6.10 -27.93 -10.88
N LEU A 56 -7.21 -27.31 -10.49
CA LEU A 56 -8.23 -27.93 -9.63
C LEU A 56 -9.24 -28.80 -10.38
N LYS A 57 -9.16 -28.81 -11.71
CA LYS A 57 -10.10 -29.57 -12.54
C LYS A 57 -9.95 -31.07 -12.28
N ASP A 58 -11.08 -31.73 -12.10
CA ASP A 58 -11.18 -33.18 -11.91
C ASP A 58 -10.52 -33.70 -10.60
N LEU A 59 -10.26 -32.80 -9.63
CA LEU A 59 -9.80 -33.16 -8.28
C LEU A 59 -10.97 -33.34 -7.31
N GLU A 60 -10.81 -34.24 -6.35
CA GLU A 60 -11.75 -34.41 -5.25
C GLU A 60 -11.73 -33.20 -4.30
N GLU A 61 -12.83 -33.00 -3.56
CA GLU A 61 -12.96 -31.87 -2.63
C GLU A 61 -11.85 -31.87 -1.56
N ALA A 62 -11.37 -33.05 -1.16
CA ALA A 62 -10.27 -33.18 -0.21
C ALA A 62 -8.97 -32.59 -0.76
N ASP A 63 -8.59 -32.93 -2.00
CA ASP A 63 -7.37 -32.43 -2.63
C ASP A 63 -7.45 -30.92 -2.91
N GLN A 64 -8.63 -30.43 -3.30
CA GLN A 64 -8.87 -28.99 -3.46
C GLN A 64 -8.71 -28.25 -2.13
N LYS A 65 -9.22 -28.81 -1.02
CA LYS A 65 -9.05 -28.22 0.33
C LYS A 65 -7.59 -28.16 0.74
N GLU A 66 -6.80 -29.21 0.48
CA GLU A 66 -5.36 -29.21 0.75
C GLU A 66 -4.64 -28.10 -0.01
N PHE A 67 -4.94 -27.92 -1.29
CA PHE A 67 -4.39 -26.82 -2.09
C PHE A 67 -4.72 -25.45 -1.50
N PHE A 68 -5.99 -25.21 -1.17
CA PHE A 68 -6.39 -23.92 -0.62
C PHE A 68 -5.79 -23.66 0.76
N ALA A 69 -5.62 -24.69 1.59
CA ALA A 69 -4.94 -24.57 2.87
C ALA A 69 -3.49 -24.07 2.69
N ILE A 70 -2.73 -24.63 1.75
CA ILE A 70 -1.38 -24.15 1.41
C ILE A 70 -1.42 -22.70 0.91
N LYS A 71 -2.40 -22.37 0.06
CA LYS A 71 -2.54 -21.04 -0.54
C LYS A 71 -2.79 -19.95 0.49
N THR A 72 -3.69 -20.20 1.44
CA THR A 72 -4.12 -19.22 2.44
C THR A 72 -3.31 -19.24 3.72
N ASP A 73 -2.31 -20.13 3.86
CA ASP A 73 -1.48 -20.18 5.07
C ASP A 73 -0.49 -19.01 5.12
N ASP A 74 -0.80 -17.99 5.91
CA ASP A 74 0.05 -16.80 6.06
C ASP A 74 1.32 -17.06 6.92
N ASN A 75 1.44 -18.23 7.56
CA ASN A 75 2.63 -18.61 8.31
C ASN A 75 3.75 -19.17 7.41
N LEU A 76 3.42 -19.54 6.17
CA LEU A 76 4.39 -20.07 5.22
C LEU A 76 5.03 -18.94 4.41
N SER A 77 6.36 -18.96 4.37
CA SER A 77 7.12 -18.16 3.39
C SER A 77 6.79 -18.61 1.96
N LEU A 78 7.07 -17.76 0.97
CA LEU A 78 6.84 -18.08 -0.44
C LEU A 78 7.58 -19.35 -0.87
N ASN A 79 8.80 -19.56 -0.39
CA ASN A 79 9.59 -20.76 -0.70
C ASN A 79 8.95 -22.01 -0.09
N GLN A 80 8.49 -21.94 1.17
CA GLN A 80 7.78 -23.04 1.82
C GLN A 80 6.45 -23.36 1.12
N LYS A 81 5.70 -22.34 0.69
CA LYS A 81 4.48 -22.54 -0.13
C LYS A 81 4.81 -23.25 -1.43
N LYS A 82 5.88 -22.83 -2.13
CA LYS A 82 6.32 -23.46 -3.38
C LYS A 82 6.67 -24.94 -3.17
N GLU A 83 7.42 -25.26 -2.12
CA GLU A 83 7.76 -26.64 -1.77
C GLU A 83 6.50 -27.47 -1.46
N LYS A 84 5.58 -26.92 -0.66
CA LYS A 84 4.30 -27.57 -0.33
C LYS A 84 3.42 -27.78 -1.57
N TYR A 85 3.40 -26.83 -2.49
CA TYR A 85 2.70 -26.98 -3.77
C TYR A 85 3.29 -28.07 -4.63
N THR A 86 4.62 -28.19 -4.70
CA THR A 86 5.27 -29.29 -5.43
C THR A 86 4.92 -30.65 -4.81
N GLN A 87 4.98 -30.77 -3.48
CA GLN A 87 4.59 -32.01 -2.78
C GLN A 87 3.11 -32.36 -3.00
N TRP A 88 2.23 -31.36 -2.96
CA TRP A 88 0.81 -31.55 -3.23
C TRP A 88 0.56 -31.97 -4.68
N ALA A 89 1.26 -31.34 -5.64
CA ALA A 89 1.07 -31.62 -7.06
C ALA A 89 1.54 -33.03 -7.45
N ASP A 90 2.63 -33.51 -6.86
CA ASP A 90 3.11 -34.90 -7.00
C ASP A 90 2.06 -35.90 -6.49
N LYS A 91 1.53 -35.67 -5.27
CA LYS A 91 0.45 -36.51 -4.70
C LYS A 91 -0.82 -36.52 -5.56
N ALA A 92 -1.17 -35.37 -6.14
CA ALA A 92 -2.38 -35.18 -6.94
C ALA A 92 -2.19 -35.53 -8.43
N ASN A 93 -0.98 -35.91 -8.88
CA ASN A 93 -0.62 -36.07 -10.29
C ASN A 93 -0.95 -34.83 -11.15
N LYS A 94 -0.59 -33.64 -10.66
CA LYS A 94 -0.88 -32.31 -11.23
C LYS A 94 0.39 -31.47 -11.43
N GLU A 95 1.55 -32.09 -11.58
CA GLU A 95 2.85 -31.42 -11.61
C GLU A 95 2.95 -30.42 -12.77
N SER A 96 2.47 -30.81 -13.97
CA SER A 96 2.50 -29.93 -15.14
C SER A 96 1.55 -28.74 -15.00
N GLU A 97 0.35 -28.95 -14.45
CA GLU A 97 -0.60 -27.88 -14.18
C GLU A 97 -0.09 -26.94 -13.08
N MET A 98 0.58 -27.48 -12.06
CA MET A 98 1.17 -26.69 -10.99
C MET A 98 2.30 -25.82 -11.51
N GLU A 99 3.16 -26.36 -12.38
CA GLU A 99 4.21 -25.58 -13.04
C GLU A 99 3.62 -24.39 -13.81
N LYS A 100 2.58 -24.61 -14.62
CA LYS A 100 1.86 -23.54 -15.34
C LYS A 100 1.23 -22.52 -14.39
N PHE A 101 0.64 -22.98 -13.28
CA PHE A 101 0.08 -22.09 -12.27
C PHE A 101 1.14 -21.19 -11.64
N LEU A 102 2.29 -21.75 -11.26
CA LEU A 102 3.40 -21.00 -10.68
C LEU A 102 4.03 -20.04 -11.68
N GLU A 103 4.16 -20.43 -12.95
CA GLU A 103 4.62 -19.56 -14.02
C GLU A 103 3.69 -18.37 -14.21
N LYS A 104 2.37 -18.59 -14.31
CA LYS A 104 1.38 -17.52 -14.40
C LYS A 104 1.35 -16.61 -13.19
N GLN A 105 1.59 -17.16 -12.00
CA GLN A 105 1.72 -16.35 -10.79
C GLN A 105 2.97 -15.47 -10.82
N ALA A 106 4.09 -15.99 -11.33
CA ALA A 106 5.33 -15.23 -11.47
C ALA A 106 5.21 -14.12 -12.53
N GLU A 107 4.61 -14.41 -13.69
CA GLU A 107 4.30 -13.42 -14.72
C GLU A 107 3.42 -12.29 -14.17
N TRP A 108 2.33 -12.64 -13.49
CA TRP A 108 1.42 -11.65 -12.90
C TRP A 108 2.13 -10.79 -11.86
N LYS A 109 2.95 -11.39 -11.00
CA LYS A 109 3.73 -10.66 -10.00
C LYS A 109 4.69 -9.69 -10.68
N LYS A 110 5.42 -10.11 -11.71
CA LYS A 110 6.32 -9.25 -12.48
C LYS A 110 5.57 -8.07 -13.11
N THR A 111 4.45 -8.33 -13.78
CA THR A 111 3.61 -7.25 -14.36
C THR A 111 3.17 -6.25 -13.29
N LYS A 112 2.83 -6.72 -12.09
CA LYS A 112 2.46 -5.83 -10.97
C LYS A 112 3.64 -5.07 -10.40
N GLU A 113 4.82 -5.67 -10.35
CA GLU A 113 6.06 -4.97 -9.98
C GLU A 113 6.38 -3.85 -10.99
N ASP A 114 6.31 -4.13 -12.29
CA ASP A 114 6.54 -3.14 -13.36
C ASP A 114 5.50 -2.00 -13.32
N GLU A 115 4.22 -2.32 -13.07
CA GLU A 115 3.15 -1.33 -12.85
C GLU A 115 3.45 -0.43 -11.63
N LEU A 116 3.89 -1.03 -10.51
CA LEU A 116 4.22 -0.30 -9.29
C LEU A 116 5.43 0.60 -9.47
N GLU A 117 6.47 0.14 -10.17
CA GLU A 117 7.65 0.92 -10.51
C GLU A 117 7.26 2.14 -11.37
N THR A 118 6.45 1.92 -12.41
CA THR A 118 5.92 2.99 -13.26
C THR A 118 5.12 4.03 -12.46
N ILE A 119 4.32 3.58 -11.48
CA ILE A 119 3.56 4.47 -10.60
C ILE A 119 4.51 5.26 -9.69
N ALA A 120 5.51 4.62 -9.12
CA ALA A 120 6.49 5.26 -8.26
C ALA A 120 7.29 6.34 -9.00
N GLU A 121 7.73 6.07 -10.23
CA GLU A 121 8.41 7.04 -11.08
C GLU A 121 7.53 8.26 -11.39
N LYS A 122 6.30 8.02 -11.85
CA LYS A 122 5.34 9.09 -12.15
C LYS A 122 5.03 9.94 -10.92
N LEU A 123 4.89 9.30 -9.76
CA LEU A 123 4.68 10.01 -8.50
C LEU A 123 5.90 10.88 -8.16
N GLY A 124 7.11 10.33 -8.27
CA GLY A 124 8.35 11.07 -8.04
C GLY A 124 8.51 12.28 -8.95
N GLN A 125 8.21 12.14 -10.25
CA GLN A 125 8.23 13.24 -11.21
C GLN A 125 7.24 14.34 -10.83
N LYS A 126 6.01 13.98 -10.43
CA LYS A 126 4.99 14.96 -10.01
C LYS A 126 5.38 15.70 -8.74
N ILE A 127 5.95 15.00 -7.75
CA ILE A 127 6.45 15.64 -6.52
C ILE A 127 7.52 16.68 -6.87
N ARG A 128 8.46 16.37 -7.78
CA ARG A 128 9.48 17.34 -8.23
C ARG A 128 8.86 18.56 -8.90
N ALA A 129 7.90 18.36 -9.81
CA ALA A 129 7.21 19.47 -10.48
C ALA A 129 6.44 20.37 -9.49
N ILE A 130 5.81 19.79 -8.47
CA ILE A 130 5.14 20.57 -7.42
C ILE A 130 6.16 21.36 -6.59
N LEU A 131 7.30 20.75 -6.22
CA LEU A 131 8.36 21.45 -5.48
C LEU A 131 8.95 22.62 -6.29
N GLU A 132 9.11 22.45 -7.61
CA GLU A 132 9.56 23.51 -8.52
C GLU A 132 8.57 24.68 -8.55
N ILE A 133 7.27 24.42 -8.68
CA ILE A 133 6.22 25.45 -8.66
C ILE A 133 6.16 26.19 -7.33
N VAL A 134 6.24 25.46 -6.21
CA VAL A 134 6.15 26.07 -4.87
C VAL A 134 7.42 26.85 -4.53
N GLY A 135 8.57 26.44 -5.04
CA GLY A 135 9.85 27.13 -4.88
C GLY A 135 10.04 28.33 -5.79
N ASP A 136 9.14 28.54 -6.77
CA ASP A 136 9.16 29.71 -7.64
C ASP A 136 8.62 30.95 -6.90
N GLU A 137 9.53 31.78 -6.40
CA GLU A 137 9.23 33.02 -5.70
C GLU A 137 8.68 34.13 -6.62
N ASP A 138 8.84 34.00 -7.93
CA ASP A 138 8.37 34.98 -8.93
C ASP A 138 6.91 34.74 -9.33
N THR A 139 6.38 33.53 -9.11
CA THR A 139 4.99 33.16 -9.42
C THR A 139 4.04 33.45 -8.26
N SER A 140 2.85 33.99 -8.55
CA SER A 140 1.86 34.28 -7.50
C SER A 140 1.32 33.00 -6.86
N LYS A 141 1.00 33.05 -5.55
CA LYS A 141 0.39 31.90 -4.83
C LYS A 141 -0.90 31.38 -5.47
N LYS A 142 -1.63 32.23 -6.20
CA LYS A 142 -2.85 31.83 -6.90
C LYS A 142 -2.50 30.96 -8.11
N ASP A 143 -1.51 31.38 -8.88
CA ASP A 143 -1.08 30.69 -10.10
C ASP A 143 -0.35 29.39 -9.77
N GLN A 144 0.47 29.38 -8.70
CA GLN A 144 1.07 28.16 -8.16
C GLN A 144 0.01 27.10 -7.83
N LYS A 145 -1.09 27.49 -7.17
CA LYS A 145 -2.20 26.57 -6.83
C LYS A 145 -2.90 26.02 -8.08
N GLU A 146 -3.05 26.83 -9.11
CA GLU A 146 -3.66 26.42 -10.38
C GLU A 146 -2.76 25.40 -11.11
N GLN A 147 -1.46 25.67 -11.19
CA GLN A 147 -0.48 24.76 -11.79
C GLN A 147 -0.38 23.41 -11.05
N VAL A 148 -0.37 23.44 -9.70
CA VAL A 148 -0.41 22.21 -8.89
C VAL A 148 -1.72 21.43 -9.11
N SER A 149 -2.85 22.11 -9.24
CA SER A 149 -4.15 21.49 -9.55
C SER A 149 -4.14 20.79 -10.92
N GLU A 150 -3.53 21.40 -11.93
CA GLU A 150 -3.37 20.79 -13.26
C GLU A 150 -2.51 19.52 -13.24
N ILE A 151 -1.39 19.52 -12.49
CA ILE A 151 -0.56 18.32 -12.30
C ILE A 151 -1.38 17.17 -11.68
N MET A 152 -2.33 17.51 -10.80
CA MET A 152 -3.18 16.57 -10.09
C MET A 152 -4.34 16.03 -10.94
N LYS A 153 -4.92 16.83 -11.85
CA LYS A 153 -6.03 16.41 -12.73
C LYS A 153 -5.67 15.26 -13.68
N GLY A 154 -4.41 15.18 -14.10
CA GLY A 154 -3.88 14.08 -14.94
C GLY A 154 -3.37 12.86 -14.16
N SER A 155 -3.67 12.72 -12.87
CA SER A 155 -3.17 11.61 -12.05
C SER A 155 -4.11 10.40 -12.08
N PRO A 156 -3.58 9.17 -12.25
CA PRO A 156 -4.32 7.98 -11.90
C PRO A 156 -4.84 8.08 -10.46
N GLU A 157 -6.03 7.57 -10.20
CA GLU A 157 -6.77 7.78 -8.94
C GLU A 157 -5.96 7.35 -7.69
N GLY A 158 -5.09 6.34 -7.84
CA GLY A 158 -4.14 5.93 -6.80
C GLY A 158 -3.04 6.95 -6.49
N VAL A 159 -2.50 7.64 -7.50
CA VAL A 159 -1.49 8.71 -7.35
C VAL A 159 -2.12 9.95 -6.75
N ALA A 160 -3.34 10.29 -7.18
CA ALA A 160 -4.10 11.42 -6.64
C ALA A 160 -4.39 11.24 -5.13
N ARG A 161 -4.78 10.03 -4.69
CA ARG A 161 -5.01 9.74 -3.26
C ARG A 161 -3.76 9.90 -2.40
N VAL A 162 -2.60 9.42 -2.86
CA VAL A 162 -1.34 9.53 -2.11
C VAL A 162 -0.91 10.99 -2.00
N LEU A 163 -0.94 11.75 -3.10
CA LEU A 163 -0.56 13.17 -3.09
C LEU A 163 -1.51 14.04 -2.25
N HIS A 164 -2.81 13.77 -2.26
CA HIS A 164 -3.80 14.47 -1.43
C HIS A 164 -3.67 14.15 0.06
N SER A 165 -2.89 13.13 0.45
CA SER A 165 -2.58 12.85 1.86
C SER A 165 -1.35 13.58 2.39
N LEU A 166 -0.59 14.25 1.51
CA LEU A 166 0.63 14.98 1.84
C LEU A 166 0.41 16.48 2.09
N PHE A 167 -0.78 17.00 1.78
CA PHE A 167 -1.22 18.39 2.01
C PHE A 167 -2.61 18.41 2.66
#